data_AF-A0A194S7J0-F1
#
_entry.id   AF-A0A194S7J0-F1
#
_cell.length_a   1.000
_cell.length_b   1.000
_cell.length_c   1.000
_cell.angle_alpha   90.00
_cell.angle_beta   90.00
_cell.angle_gamma   90.00
#
_symmetry.space_group_name_H-M   'P 1'
#
loop_
_entity.id
_entity.type
_entity.pdbx_description
1 polymer ?
#
loop_
_entity_poly.entity_id
_entity_poly.type
_entity_poly.pdbx_seq_one_letter_code
_entity_poly.pdbx_strand_id
1 'polypeptide(L)'
;MNQQRSRRFRTAKENKETIEKAKRRGEEIPEEAGFDSNCITPGTPFMARLSQQLKYFIAKKVSEDADWRNVEIVLSGHEVPGEGEHKIMEYIRLNKAQPGYSPNMRHCMYGLDADLIMLGLLSHDPHFCLLREEVIFGPRGGKGKAKSLHDQNFFLMHLGLFREYLDHEFSTLKETLPFEYDLERIIDDFILINIFIGNDFLPHLPGLHINEGALNRLFEIYKRILPQAGGYLNEHGKLNAPRLQLILDELTVFEREQFEHETVDMGHGRGGGHKSGRRGQEQALFLAPPFPRQS
;
A
#
# COMPACT_ATOMS: atom_id res chain seq x y z
N MET A 1 -11.26 -8.32 9.42
CA MET A 1 -12.45 -9.19 9.19
C MET A 1 -13.59 -8.50 8.42
N ASN A 2 -14.09 -7.32 8.85
CA ASN A 2 -15.20 -6.64 8.17
C ASN A 2 -14.91 -6.29 6.71
N GLN A 3 -13.73 -5.76 6.41
CA GLN A 3 -13.33 -5.48 5.03
C GLN A 3 -13.27 -6.74 4.16
N GLN A 4 -12.65 -7.82 4.65
CA GLN A 4 -12.62 -9.11 3.94
C GLN A 4 -14.03 -9.62 3.64
N ARG A 5 -14.97 -9.50 4.59
CA ARG A 5 -16.39 -9.86 4.38
C ARG A 5 -17.01 -9.02 3.27
N SER A 6 -16.81 -7.70 3.29
CA SER A 6 -17.33 -6.79 2.26
C SER A 6 -16.76 -7.08 0.87
N ARG A 7 -15.45 -7.36 0.76
CA ARG A 7 -14.79 -7.76 -0.50
C ARG A 7 -15.41 -9.04 -1.06
N ARG A 8 -15.54 -10.08 -0.23
CA ARG A 8 -16.13 -11.38 -0.63
C ARG A 8 -17.60 -11.26 -1.06
N PHE A 9 -18.38 -10.49 -0.31
CA PHE A 9 -19.79 -10.25 -0.67
C PHE A 9 -19.88 -9.52 -2.02
N ARG A 10 -19.03 -8.52 -2.25
CA ARG A 10 -18.97 -7.78 -3.52
C ARG A 10 -18.62 -8.72 -4.68
N THR A 11 -17.57 -9.53 -4.56
CA THR A 11 -17.16 -10.50 -5.59
C THR A 11 -18.29 -11.49 -5.91
N ALA A 12 -18.95 -12.05 -4.89
CA ALA A 12 -20.06 -12.97 -5.11
C ALA A 12 -21.25 -12.29 -5.82
N LYS A 13 -21.57 -11.04 -5.44
CA LYS A 13 -22.64 -10.25 -6.05
C LYS A 13 -22.32 -9.89 -7.50
N GLU A 14 -21.11 -9.42 -7.79
CA GLU A 14 -20.64 -9.06 -9.13
C GLU A 14 -20.63 -10.28 -10.07
N ASN A 15 -20.19 -11.43 -9.59
CA ASN A 15 -20.24 -12.69 -10.36
C ASN A 15 -21.69 -13.06 -10.71
N LYS A 16 -22.61 -12.97 -9.73
CA LYS A 16 -24.03 -13.24 -9.95
C LYS A 16 -24.65 -12.28 -10.98
N GLU A 17 -24.40 -10.97 -10.83
CA GLU A 17 -24.90 -9.96 -11.76
C GLU A 17 -24.34 -10.13 -13.17
N THR A 18 -23.08 -10.55 -13.30
CA THR A 18 -22.44 -10.84 -14.59
C THR A 18 -23.12 -12.03 -15.28
N ILE A 19 -23.39 -13.11 -14.55
CA ILE A 19 -24.10 -14.29 -15.05
C ILE A 19 -25.54 -13.93 -15.45
N GLU A 20 -26.25 -13.14 -14.65
CA GLU A 20 -27.61 -12.68 -14.97
C GLU A 20 -27.66 -11.79 -16.21
N LYS A 21 -26.67 -10.91 -16.39
CA LYS A 21 -26.54 -10.08 -17.60
C LYS A 21 -26.27 -10.92 -18.85
N ALA A 22 -25.40 -11.93 -18.75
CA ALA A 22 -25.13 -12.88 -19.85
C ALA A 22 -26.42 -13.63 -20.25
N LYS A 23 -27.18 -14.14 -19.26
CA LYS A 23 -28.49 -14.77 -19.47
C LYS A 23 -29.47 -13.88 -20.22
N ARG A 24 -29.60 -12.61 -19.82
CA ARG A 24 -30.50 -11.66 -20.49
C ARG A 24 -30.11 -11.35 -21.92
N ARG A 25 -28.82 -11.47 -22.26
CA ARG A 25 -28.29 -11.26 -23.61
C ARG A 25 -28.34 -12.51 -24.48
N GLY A 26 -28.79 -13.64 -23.94
CA GLY A 26 -28.80 -14.93 -24.64
C GLY A 26 -27.40 -15.49 -24.90
N GLU A 27 -26.40 -15.05 -24.13
CA GLU A 27 -25.04 -15.58 -24.21
C GLU A 27 -24.97 -16.97 -23.55
N GLU A 28 -24.22 -17.90 -24.16
CA GLU A 28 -23.96 -19.21 -23.57
C GLU A 28 -23.17 -19.06 -22.26
N ILE A 29 -23.67 -19.72 -21.22
CA ILE A 29 -23.02 -19.74 -19.92
C ILE A 29 -22.13 -20.97 -19.88
N PRO A 30 -20.87 -20.86 -19.42
CA PRO A 30 -20.02 -22.03 -19.21
C PRO A 30 -20.72 -23.08 -18.34
N GLU A 31 -20.71 -24.34 -18.76
CA GLU A 31 -21.30 -25.46 -18.00
C GLU A 31 -20.56 -25.71 -16.68
N GLU A 32 -19.25 -25.47 -16.66
CA GLU A 32 -18.45 -25.53 -15.45
C GLU A 32 -18.54 -24.21 -14.68
N ALA A 33 -18.89 -24.32 -13.39
CA ALA A 33 -18.78 -23.20 -12.47
C ALA A 33 -17.31 -22.75 -12.43
N GLY A 34 -17.05 -21.48 -12.77
CA GLY A 34 -15.73 -20.88 -12.64
C GLY A 34 -15.19 -20.99 -11.21
N PHE A 35 -13.87 -20.83 -11.06
CA PHE A 35 -13.21 -20.94 -9.76
C PHE A 35 -13.78 -19.91 -8.76
N ASP A 36 -14.37 -20.40 -7.67
CA ASP A 36 -14.85 -19.56 -6.57
C ASP A 36 -13.69 -19.15 -5.66
N SER A 37 -13.21 -17.92 -5.85
CA SER A 37 -12.10 -17.37 -5.05
C SER A 37 -12.41 -17.24 -3.56
N ASN A 38 -13.68 -17.30 -3.13
CA ASN A 38 -14.01 -17.31 -1.70
C ASN A 38 -13.48 -18.55 -0.99
N CYS A 39 -13.18 -19.64 -1.72
CA CYS A 39 -12.56 -20.82 -1.14
C CYS A 39 -11.12 -20.57 -0.65
N ILE A 40 -10.49 -19.46 -1.05
CA ILE A 40 -9.20 -18.99 -0.52
C ILE A 40 -9.44 -18.30 0.83
N THR A 41 -9.86 -19.10 1.80
CA THR A 41 -10.15 -18.69 3.17
C THR A 41 -9.69 -19.79 4.12
N PRO A 42 -9.01 -19.47 5.24
CA PRO A 42 -8.68 -20.47 6.24
C PRO A 42 -9.90 -21.29 6.68
N GLY A 43 -9.70 -22.59 6.87
CA GLY A 43 -10.76 -23.52 7.28
C GLY A 43 -11.56 -24.14 6.13
N THR A 44 -11.34 -23.75 4.88
CA THR A 44 -11.96 -24.42 3.73
C THR A 44 -11.25 -25.73 3.37
N PRO A 45 -11.97 -26.72 2.80
CA PRO A 45 -11.34 -27.93 2.27
C PRO A 45 -10.29 -27.64 1.19
N PHE A 46 -10.47 -26.56 0.43
CA PHE A 46 -9.49 -26.10 -0.56
C PHE A 46 -8.16 -25.74 0.10
N MET A 47 -8.18 -24.90 1.15
CA MET A 47 -6.96 -24.49 1.85
C MET A 47 -6.26 -25.66 2.55
N ALA A 48 -7.02 -26.62 3.08
CA ALA A 48 -6.45 -27.84 3.67
C ALA A 48 -5.67 -28.67 2.63
N ARG A 49 -6.25 -28.88 1.44
CA ARG A 49 -5.56 -29.57 0.34
C ARG A 49 -4.36 -28.77 -0.17
N LEU A 50 -4.50 -27.45 -0.29
CA LEU A 50 -3.40 -26.56 -0.69
C LEU A 50 -2.22 -26.66 0.28
N SER A 51 -2.46 -26.62 1.59
CA SER A 51 -1.42 -26.76 2.62
C SER A 51 -0.68 -28.10 2.51
N GLN A 52 -1.42 -29.21 2.34
CA GLN A 52 -0.82 -30.53 2.11
C GLN A 52 0.04 -30.57 0.84
N GLN A 53 -0.47 -30.00 -0.25
CA GLN A 53 0.24 -29.99 -1.53
C GLN A 53 1.51 -29.11 -1.46
N LEU A 54 1.47 -27.98 -0.74
CA LEU A 54 2.65 -27.13 -0.53
C LEU A 54 3.71 -27.85 0.30
N LYS A 55 3.33 -28.56 1.37
CA LYS A 55 4.26 -29.38 2.16
C LYS A 55 4.94 -30.45 1.30
N TYR A 56 4.17 -31.16 0.49
CA TYR A 56 4.71 -32.13 -0.47
C TYR A 56 5.65 -31.47 -1.48
N PHE A 57 5.25 -30.34 -2.06
CA PHE A 57 6.05 -29.61 -3.04
C PHE A 57 7.40 -29.18 -2.46
N ILE A 58 7.41 -28.62 -1.24
CA ILE A 58 8.64 -28.22 -0.55
C ILE A 58 9.53 -29.45 -0.30
N ALA A 59 8.97 -30.54 0.23
CA ALA A 59 9.73 -31.76 0.48
C ALA A 59 10.36 -32.34 -0.79
N LYS A 60 9.59 -32.33 -1.90
CA LYS A 60 10.07 -32.72 -3.22
C LYS A 60 11.20 -31.80 -3.70
N LYS A 61 11.02 -30.47 -3.59
CA LYS A 61 12.02 -29.48 -3.98
C LYS A 61 13.33 -29.63 -3.22
N VAL A 62 13.29 -29.75 -1.90
CA VAL A 62 14.50 -29.98 -1.09
C VAL A 62 15.22 -31.27 -1.50
N SER A 63 14.48 -32.31 -1.87
CA SER A 63 15.05 -33.60 -2.28
C SER A 63 15.70 -33.55 -3.67
N GLU A 64 14.99 -32.97 -4.65
CA GLU A 64 15.34 -33.06 -6.07
C GLU A 64 16.12 -31.84 -6.60
N ASP A 65 16.00 -30.69 -5.95
CA ASP A 65 16.53 -29.40 -6.42
C ASP A 65 17.70 -28.96 -5.52
N ALA A 66 18.89 -28.83 -6.10
CA ALA A 66 20.11 -28.52 -5.34
C ALA A 66 20.04 -27.12 -4.69
N ASP A 67 19.34 -26.17 -5.32
CA ASP A 67 19.23 -24.79 -4.85
C ASP A 67 18.41 -24.67 -3.56
N TRP A 68 17.60 -25.70 -3.23
CA TRP A 68 16.74 -25.74 -2.06
C TRP A 68 17.38 -26.42 -0.83
N ARG A 69 18.61 -26.95 -0.95
CA ARG A 69 19.24 -27.76 0.10
C ARG A 69 19.94 -26.96 1.19
N ASN A 70 20.45 -25.77 0.86
CA ASN A 70 21.25 -24.94 1.76
C ASN A 70 20.49 -23.70 2.24
N VAL A 71 19.17 -23.79 2.36
CA VAL A 71 18.29 -22.71 2.81
C VAL A 71 17.35 -23.23 3.88
N GLU A 72 17.09 -22.40 4.89
CA GLU A 72 16.03 -22.67 5.86
C GLU A 72 14.68 -22.32 5.24
N ILE A 73 13.76 -23.28 5.24
CA ILE A 73 12.43 -23.11 4.65
C ILE A 73 11.39 -23.22 5.75
N VAL A 74 10.69 -22.11 6.00
CA VAL A 74 9.62 -22.02 6.99
C VAL A 74 8.28 -21.85 6.28
N LEU A 75 7.36 -22.79 6.49
CA LEU A 75 5.99 -22.70 5.98
C LEU A 75 5.02 -22.40 7.13
N SER A 76 4.46 -21.19 7.13
CA SER A 76 3.39 -20.80 8.06
C SER A 76 2.04 -20.76 7.34
N GLY A 77 1.35 -21.90 7.31
CA GLY A 77 0.08 -22.10 6.59
C GLY A 77 -1.15 -21.43 7.21
N HIS A 78 -2.32 -21.83 6.72
CA HIS A 78 -3.63 -21.31 7.15
C HIS A 78 -4.05 -21.82 8.54
N GLU A 79 -3.36 -22.84 9.05
CA GLU A 79 -3.60 -23.44 10.36
C GLU A 79 -3.11 -22.54 11.50
N VAL A 80 -2.14 -21.67 11.21
CA VAL A 80 -1.65 -20.66 12.15
C VAL A 80 -2.52 -19.40 12.02
N PRO A 81 -3.05 -18.82 13.10
CA PRO A 81 -3.80 -17.56 13.04
C PRO A 81 -2.94 -16.38 12.56
N GLY A 82 -3.58 -15.37 11.94
CA GLY A 82 -2.93 -14.15 11.49
C GLY A 82 -2.75 -14.05 9.98
N GLU A 83 -2.68 -12.81 9.48
CA GLU A 83 -2.47 -12.51 8.07
C GLU A 83 -1.00 -12.73 7.67
N GLY A 84 -0.75 -13.05 6.40
CA GLY A 84 0.58 -13.46 5.92
C GLY A 84 1.65 -12.41 6.19
N GLU A 85 1.38 -11.15 5.86
CA GLU A 85 2.30 -10.02 6.07
C GLU A 85 2.64 -9.83 7.56
N HIS A 86 1.65 -9.94 8.45
CA HIS A 86 1.86 -9.78 9.88
C HIS A 86 2.66 -10.94 10.49
N LYS A 87 2.46 -12.17 10.00
CA LYS A 87 3.29 -13.34 10.36
C LYS A 87 4.74 -13.17 9.93
N ILE A 88 4.97 -12.64 8.73
CA ILE A 88 6.32 -12.33 8.23
C ILE A 88 6.97 -11.27 9.13
N MET A 89 6.26 -10.18 9.43
CA MET A 89 6.78 -9.12 10.29
C MET A 89 7.04 -9.59 11.72
N GLU A 90 6.20 -10.47 12.26
CA GLU A 90 6.45 -11.14 13.53
C GLU A 90 7.71 -12.01 13.47
N TYR A 91 7.88 -12.80 12.41
CA TYR A 91 9.09 -13.61 12.21
C TYR A 91 10.36 -12.75 12.17
N ILE A 92 10.35 -11.63 11.43
CA ILE A 92 11.49 -10.70 11.35
C ILE A 92 11.79 -10.12 12.74
N ARG A 93 10.78 -9.62 13.45
CA ARG A 93 10.93 -9.06 14.81
C ARG A 93 11.51 -10.07 15.80
N LEU A 94 11.01 -11.31 15.78
CA LEU A 94 11.48 -12.36 16.69
C LEU A 94 12.92 -12.77 16.40
N ASN A 95 13.32 -12.83 15.12
CA ASN A 95 14.70 -13.08 14.72
C ASN A 95 15.63 -11.94 15.12
N LYS A 96 15.20 -10.68 14.92
CA LYS A 96 15.95 -9.48 15.31
C LYS A 96 16.20 -9.41 16.82
N ALA A 97 15.31 -9.97 17.63
CA ALA A 97 15.47 -10.05 19.07
C ALA A 97 16.44 -11.15 19.55
N GLN A 98 16.89 -12.06 18.67
CA GLN A 98 17.81 -13.14 19.04
C GLN A 98 19.26 -12.64 19.19
N PRO A 99 20.03 -13.20 20.14
CA PRO A 99 21.46 -12.94 20.22
C PRO A 99 22.17 -13.46 18.97
N GLY A 100 22.95 -12.61 18.31
CA GLY A 100 23.68 -12.97 17.08
C GLY A 100 22.97 -12.63 15.78
N TYR A 101 21.81 -11.96 15.82
CA TYR A 101 21.21 -11.37 14.64
C TYR A 101 22.17 -10.37 13.97
N SER A 102 22.40 -10.53 12.66
CA SER A 102 23.26 -9.61 11.91
C SER A 102 22.54 -8.29 11.66
N PRO A 103 23.10 -7.13 12.08
CA PRO A 103 22.53 -5.82 11.77
C PRO A 103 22.43 -5.53 10.26
N ASN A 104 23.24 -6.23 9.45
CA ASN A 104 23.27 -6.10 8.00
C ASN A 104 22.52 -7.26 7.30
N MET A 105 21.58 -7.91 8.00
CA MET A 105 20.69 -8.88 7.38
C MET A 105 19.95 -8.24 6.21
N ARG A 106 19.87 -8.95 5.08
CA ARG A 106 19.24 -8.46 3.85
C ARG A 106 17.91 -9.16 3.64
N HIS A 107 16.82 -8.40 3.68
CA HIS A 107 15.46 -8.91 3.51
C HIS A 107 14.94 -8.62 2.10
N CYS A 108 14.26 -9.59 1.52
CA CYS A 108 13.49 -9.42 0.29
C CYS A 108 12.10 -10.00 0.52
N MET A 109 11.07 -9.17 0.37
CA MET A 109 9.67 -9.58 0.55
C MET A 109 8.92 -9.41 -0.76
N TYR A 110 8.22 -10.45 -1.19
CA TYR A 110 7.40 -10.41 -2.41
C TYR A 110 5.95 -10.06 -2.07
N GLY A 111 5.37 -9.13 -2.83
CA GLY A 111 3.95 -8.83 -2.78
C GLY A 111 3.57 -7.53 -3.46
N LEU A 112 2.29 -7.39 -3.80
CA LEU A 112 1.76 -6.24 -4.54
C LEU A 112 1.15 -5.16 -3.64
N ASP A 113 0.91 -5.46 -2.37
CA ASP A 113 0.21 -4.56 -1.47
C ASP A 113 1.12 -3.40 -1.04
N ALA A 114 0.55 -2.19 -0.96
CA ALA A 114 1.29 -1.00 -0.55
C ALA A 114 1.64 -1.03 0.95
N ASP A 115 0.86 -1.74 1.75
CA ASP A 115 1.08 -1.92 3.18
C ASP A 115 2.43 -2.58 3.47
N LEU A 116 2.93 -3.40 2.53
CA LEU A 116 4.27 -4.00 2.61
C LEU A 116 5.40 -2.98 2.62
N ILE A 117 5.21 -1.79 2.02
CA ILE A 117 6.16 -0.69 2.09
C ILE A 117 6.23 -0.17 3.52
N MET A 118 5.07 0.09 4.13
CA MET A 118 4.97 0.61 5.49
C MET A 118 5.49 -0.41 6.50
N LEU A 119 5.10 -1.69 6.37
CA LEU A 119 5.57 -2.77 7.21
C LEU A 119 7.08 -3.01 7.06
N GLY A 120 7.61 -2.94 5.84
CA GLY A 120 9.04 -3.04 5.58
C GLY A 120 9.82 -1.89 6.23
N LEU A 121 9.31 -0.66 6.19
CA LEU A 121 9.91 0.48 6.89
C LEU A 121 9.88 0.32 8.42
N LEU A 122 8.78 -0.19 8.99
CA LEU A 122 8.66 -0.46 10.43
C LEU A 122 9.66 -1.48 10.97
N SER A 123 10.27 -2.31 10.09
CA SER A 123 11.36 -3.21 10.51
C SER A 123 12.60 -2.44 10.98
N HIS A 124 12.77 -1.20 10.50
CA HIS A 124 13.96 -0.39 10.69
C HIS A 124 15.26 -1.07 10.22
N ASP A 125 15.17 -2.08 9.35
CA ASP A 125 16.34 -2.75 8.79
C ASP A 125 16.91 -1.97 7.57
N PRO A 126 18.23 -1.74 7.50
CA PRO A 126 18.84 -0.90 6.45
C PRO A 126 18.80 -1.54 5.06
N HIS A 127 18.76 -2.87 5.00
CA HIS A 127 18.79 -3.63 3.75
C HIS A 127 17.49 -4.41 3.55
N PHE A 128 16.45 -3.69 3.12
CA PHE A 128 15.14 -4.28 2.84
C PHE A 128 14.71 -3.95 1.40
N CYS A 129 14.26 -4.96 0.65
CA CYS A 129 13.71 -4.80 -0.69
C CYS A 129 12.32 -5.43 -0.82
N LEU A 130 11.49 -4.87 -1.70
CA LEU A 130 10.23 -5.46 -2.12
C LEU A 130 10.32 -5.93 -3.57
N LEU A 131 10.03 -7.19 -3.82
CA LEU A 131 9.89 -7.73 -5.17
C LEU A 131 8.42 -7.65 -5.59
N ARG A 132 8.14 -6.92 -6.67
CA ARG A 132 6.77 -6.62 -7.12
C ARG A 132 6.64 -6.91 -8.61
N GLU A 133 5.48 -7.32 -9.05
CA GLU A 133 5.19 -7.47 -10.47
C GLU A 133 4.95 -6.11 -11.11
N GLU A 134 5.29 -5.97 -12.39
CA GLU A 134 4.95 -4.77 -13.15
C GLU A 134 3.43 -4.59 -13.24
N VAL A 135 2.94 -3.45 -12.74
CA VAL A 135 1.55 -3.03 -12.86
C VAL A 135 1.42 -2.10 -14.05
N ILE A 136 0.89 -2.61 -15.17
CA ILE A 136 0.62 -1.81 -16.37
C ILE A 136 -0.75 -1.15 -16.23
N PHE A 137 -0.77 0.18 -16.14
CA PHE A 137 -1.99 0.98 -16.12
C PHE A 137 -2.43 1.32 -17.56
N GLY A 138 -3.70 1.07 -17.90
CA GLY A 138 -4.29 1.41 -19.20
C GLY A 138 -5.16 0.30 -19.80
N PRO A 139 -5.93 0.60 -20.87
CA PRO A 139 -6.76 -0.40 -21.52
C PRO A 139 -5.86 -1.49 -22.11
N ARG A 140 -6.01 -2.73 -21.63
CA ARG A 140 -5.37 -3.90 -22.23
C ARG A 140 -5.80 -3.98 -23.69
N GLY A 141 -4.91 -3.62 -24.60
CA GLY A 141 -5.10 -3.78 -26.03
C GLY A 141 -5.25 -5.27 -26.37
N GLY A 142 -6.49 -5.69 -26.62
CA GLY A 142 -6.82 -7.03 -27.12
C GLY A 142 -6.82 -8.15 -26.06
N LYS A 143 -7.45 -9.27 -26.43
CA LYS A 143 -7.34 -10.57 -25.75
C LYS A 143 -5.87 -11.07 -25.87
N GLY A 144 -4.97 -10.45 -25.13
CA GLY A 144 -3.56 -10.85 -25.06
C GLY A 144 -3.46 -12.22 -24.41
N LYS A 145 -2.81 -13.17 -25.09
CA LYS A 145 -2.40 -14.45 -24.50
C LYS A 145 -1.77 -14.19 -23.13
N ALA A 146 -2.05 -15.04 -22.14
CA ALA A 146 -1.36 -15.00 -20.87
C ALA A 146 0.15 -14.97 -21.15
N LYS A 147 0.82 -13.89 -20.77
CA LYS A 147 2.28 -13.81 -20.87
C LYS A 147 2.86 -14.94 -20.04
N SER A 148 3.88 -15.61 -20.57
CA SER A 148 4.64 -16.59 -19.80
C SER A 148 5.19 -15.93 -18.54
N LEU A 149 5.36 -16.68 -17.45
CA LEU A 149 6.07 -16.18 -16.25
C LEU A 149 7.47 -15.67 -16.59
N HIS A 150 8.11 -16.23 -17.62
CA HIS A 150 9.42 -15.78 -18.11
C HIS A 150 9.40 -14.40 -18.79
N ASP A 151 8.25 -13.97 -19.30
CA ASP A 151 8.07 -12.68 -19.97
C ASP A 151 7.47 -11.62 -19.04
N GLN A 152 7.30 -11.96 -17.75
CA GLN A 152 6.76 -11.08 -16.74
C GLN A 152 7.87 -10.23 -16.13
N ASN A 153 7.67 -8.92 -16.15
CA ASN A 153 8.61 -7.98 -15.54
C ASN A 153 8.35 -7.89 -14.03
N PHE A 154 9.45 -7.82 -13.29
CA PHE A 154 9.45 -7.58 -11.86
C PHE A 154 10.26 -6.33 -11.54
N PHE A 155 9.78 -5.55 -10.58
CA PHE A 155 10.49 -4.42 -9.99
C PHE A 155 11.01 -4.79 -8.62
N LEU A 156 12.25 -4.41 -8.35
CA LEU A 156 12.85 -4.47 -7.03
C LEU A 156 12.86 -3.08 -6.42
N MET A 157 12.02 -2.84 -5.42
CA MET A 157 11.94 -1.57 -4.71
C MET A 157 12.86 -1.62 -3.50
N HIS A 158 13.89 -0.77 -3.49
CA HIS A 158 14.85 -0.69 -2.39
C HIS A 158 14.34 0.25 -1.30
N LEU A 159 13.96 -0.28 -0.14
CA LEU A 159 13.50 0.54 0.98
C LEU A 159 14.65 1.33 1.61
N GLY A 160 15.89 0.85 1.53
CA GLY A 160 17.07 1.60 1.96
C GLY A 160 17.18 2.97 1.26
N LEU A 161 17.06 2.98 -0.08
CA LEU A 161 17.03 4.22 -0.85
C LEU A 161 15.80 5.06 -0.49
N PHE A 162 14.63 4.43 -0.29
CA PHE A 162 13.45 5.17 0.11
C PHE A 162 13.62 5.88 1.47
N ARG A 163 14.32 5.26 2.42
CA ARG A 163 14.67 5.88 3.71
C ARG A 163 15.59 7.08 3.52
N GLU A 164 16.56 7.02 2.61
CA GLU A 164 17.41 8.17 2.26
C GLU A 164 16.59 9.32 1.66
N TYR A 165 15.62 9.03 0.80
CA TYR A 165 14.70 10.03 0.28
C TYR A 165 13.84 10.65 1.39
N LEU A 166 13.36 9.85 2.36
CA LEU A 166 12.64 10.37 3.52
C LEU A 166 13.54 11.25 4.40
N ASP A 167 14.78 10.86 4.67
CA ASP A 167 15.71 11.70 5.43
C ASP A 167 15.98 13.03 4.73
N HIS A 168 16.09 13.01 3.40
CA HIS A 168 16.26 14.22 2.62
C HIS A 168 15.01 15.10 2.64
N GLU A 169 13.82 14.51 2.54
CA GLU A 169 12.52 15.21 2.59
C GLU A 169 12.31 15.94 3.93
N PHE A 170 12.73 15.33 5.04
CA PHE A 170 12.58 15.85 6.39
C PHE A 170 13.84 16.54 6.95
N SER A 171 14.91 16.65 6.15
CA SER A 171 16.19 17.24 6.57
C SER A 171 16.07 18.65 7.16
N THR A 172 15.11 19.46 6.70
CA THR A 172 14.85 20.81 7.21
C THR A 172 14.46 20.83 8.69
N LEU A 173 13.97 19.71 9.23
CA LEU A 173 13.65 19.58 10.65
C LEU A 173 14.91 19.57 11.52
N LYS A 174 16.07 19.15 11.00
CA LYS A 174 17.34 19.13 11.75
C LYS A 174 17.71 20.51 12.30
N GLU A 175 17.28 21.59 11.64
CA GLU A 175 17.56 22.97 12.04
C GLU A 175 16.49 23.60 12.94
N THR A 176 15.26 23.09 12.88
CA THR A 176 14.08 23.71 13.52
C THR A 176 13.63 23.00 14.79
N LEU A 177 14.01 21.74 14.97
CA LEU A 177 13.59 20.96 16.13
C LEU A 177 14.24 21.42 17.43
N PRO A 178 13.47 21.55 18.53
CA PRO A 178 14.04 21.84 19.85
C PRO A 178 14.64 20.59 20.54
N PHE A 179 14.69 19.45 19.85
CA PHE A 179 15.18 18.16 20.33
C PHE A 179 15.98 17.44 19.23
N GLU A 180 16.66 16.34 19.57
CA GLU A 180 17.51 15.59 18.65
C GLU A 180 16.70 14.95 17.50
N TYR A 181 17.14 15.21 16.27
CA TYR A 181 16.59 14.59 15.07
C TYR A 181 17.04 13.12 14.97
N ASP A 182 16.08 12.23 14.78
CA ASP A 182 16.26 10.79 14.63
C ASP A 182 15.38 10.30 13.47
N LEU A 183 16.02 9.81 12.40
CA LEU A 183 15.33 9.33 11.21
C LEU A 183 14.38 8.16 11.51
N GLU A 184 14.74 7.27 12.44
CA GLU A 184 13.90 6.11 12.77
C GLU A 184 12.57 6.57 13.38
N ARG A 185 12.61 7.66 14.17
CA ARG A 185 11.42 8.28 14.76
C ARG A 185 10.62 9.07 13.74
N ILE A 186 11.28 9.74 12.80
CA ILE A 186 10.60 10.35 11.64
C ILE A 186 9.88 9.29 10.81
N ILE A 187 10.47 8.12 10.60
CA ILE A 187 9.83 7.00 9.89
C ILE A 187 8.60 6.49 10.66
N ASP A 188 8.72 6.31 11.98
CA ASP A 188 7.61 5.90 12.85
C ASP A 188 6.41 6.88 12.75
N ASP A 189 6.69 8.19 12.78
CA ASP A 189 5.69 9.24 12.65
C ASP A 189 5.14 9.35 11.23
N PHE A 190 5.99 9.19 10.20
CA PHE A 190 5.58 9.13 8.80
C PHE A 190 4.53 8.02 8.59
N ILE A 191 4.79 6.82 9.10
CA ILE A 191 3.84 5.71 9.02
C ILE A 191 2.54 6.04 9.74
N LEU A 192 2.61 6.59 10.96
CA LEU A 192 1.42 7.04 11.70
C LEU A 192 0.58 8.03 10.89
N ILE A 193 1.21 9.01 10.25
CA ILE A 193 0.52 10.04 9.48
C ILE A 193 -0.13 9.46 8.22
N ASN A 194 0.51 8.47 7.59
CA ASN A 194 -0.05 7.78 6.43
C ASN A 194 -1.33 6.98 6.74
N ILE A 195 -1.53 6.55 7.99
CA ILE A 195 -2.76 5.87 8.42
C ILE A 195 -3.98 6.76 8.16
N PHE A 196 -3.86 8.09 8.23
CA PHE A 196 -4.96 9.02 7.99
C PHE A 196 -5.35 9.15 6.51
N ILE A 197 -4.42 8.92 5.57
CA ILE A 197 -4.73 8.90 4.13
C ILE A 197 -5.61 7.68 3.83
N GLY A 198 -5.26 6.54 4.41
CA GLY A 198 -6.03 5.32 4.22
C GLY A 198 -5.34 4.10 4.81
N ASN A 199 -6.15 3.20 5.34
CA ASN A 199 -5.72 1.89 5.80
C ASN A 199 -6.92 0.92 5.82
N ASP A 200 -6.64 -0.36 5.99
CA ASP A 200 -7.64 -1.42 5.96
C ASP A 200 -8.56 -1.47 7.22
N PHE A 201 -8.34 -0.62 8.21
CA PHE A 201 -9.05 -0.65 9.48
C PHE A 201 -9.99 0.55 9.68
N LEU A 202 -9.61 1.74 9.21
CA LEU A 202 -10.36 2.97 9.36
C LEU A 202 -11.02 3.40 8.04
N PRO A 203 -12.20 4.05 8.09
CA PRO A 203 -12.74 4.75 6.93
C PRO A 203 -11.78 5.84 6.45
N HIS A 204 -11.72 6.06 5.14
CA HIS A 204 -10.95 7.18 4.57
C HIS A 204 -11.52 8.52 5.03
N LEU A 205 -10.62 9.46 5.35
CA LEU A 205 -11.01 10.84 5.60
C LEU A 205 -11.47 11.51 4.28
N PRO A 206 -12.59 12.24 4.27
CA PRO A 206 -13.04 12.99 3.09
C PRO A 206 -11.99 14.00 2.64
N GLY A 207 -11.80 14.14 1.32
CA GLY A 207 -10.88 15.13 0.74
C GLY A 207 -9.39 14.84 0.94
N LEU A 208 -9.01 13.67 1.48
CA LEU A 208 -7.62 13.30 1.73
C LEU A 208 -7.18 12.13 0.84
N HIS A 209 -7.20 12.34 -0.48
CA HIS A 209 -6.78 11.33 -1.45
C HIS A 209 -5.35 11.55 -1.95
N ILE A 210 -4.60 10.45 -2.15
CA ILE A 210 -3.23 10.49 -2.69
C ILE A 210 -3.19 11.21 -4.05
N ASN A 211 -4.19 10.94 -4.90
CA ASN A 211 -4.30 11.54 -6.24
C ASN A 211 -4.54 13.05 -6.21
N GLU A 212 -4.93 13.60 -5.06
CA GLU A 212 -5.17 15.03 -4.82
C GLU A 212 -4.00 15.69 -4.06
N GLY A 213 -2.89 14.97 -3.88
CA GLY A 213 -1.68 15.50 -3.22
C GLY A 213 -1.72 15.45 -1.70
N ALA A 214 -2.56 14.60 -1.10
CA ALA A 214 -2.70 14.47 0.35
C ALA A 214 -1.36 14.19 1.09
N LEU A 215 -0.48 13.38 0.50
CA LEU A 215 0.84 13.05 1.07
C LEU A 215 1.69 14.31 1.31
N ASN A 216 1.86 15.12 0.25
CA ASN A 216 2.68 16.34 0.33
C ASN A 216 2.10 17.29 1.38
N ARG A 217 0.78 17.44 1.42
CA ARG A 217 0.12 18.29 2.41
C ARG A 217 0.38 17.82 3.84
N LEU A 218 0.27 16.51 4.10
CA LEU A 218 0.55 15.94 5.41
C LEU A 218 2.01 16.12 5.83
N PHE A 219 2.97 16.03 4.88
CA PHE A 219 4.37 16.30 5.17
C PHE A 219 4.58 17.76 5.58
N GLU A 220 3.93 18.71 4.89
CA GLU A 220 4.04 20.13 5.23
C GLU A 220 3.40 20.45 6.60
N ILE A 221 2.25 19.85 6.91
CA ILE A 221 1.65 19.96 8.25
C ILE A 221 2.60 19.39 9.31
N TYR A 222 3.13 18.20 9.07
CA TYR A 222 4.05 17.54 9.99
C TYR A 222 5.31 18.37 10.25
N LYS A 223 5.95 18.87 9.19
CA LYS A 223 7.15 19.72 9.29
C LYS A 223 6.89 21.00 10.10
N ARG A 224 5.69 21.59 9.97
CA ARG A 224 5.28 22.78 10.74
C ARG A 224 5.01 22.46 12.20
N ILE A 225 4.37 21.34 12.50
CA ILE A 225 3.87 21.00 13.84
C ILE A 225 4.94 20.36 14.72
N LEU A 226 5.81 19.51 14.17
CA LEU A 226 6.77 18.75 14.97
C LEU A 226 7.68 19.62 15.87
N PRO A 227 8.21 20.78 15.41
CA PRO A 227 8.96 21.69 16.29
C PRO A 227 8.15 22.23 17.47
N GLN A 228 6.84 22.41 17.29
CA GLN A 228 5.93 22.92 18.33
C GLN A 228 5.48 21.82 19.29
N ALA A 229 5.43 20.57 18.82
CA ALA A 229 5.01 19.40 19.58
C ALA A 229 5.99 19.01 20.71
N GLY A 230 7.25 19.47 20.65
CA GLY A 230 8.27 19.21 21.67
C GLY A 230 8.65 17.72 21.80
N GLY A 231 8.43 16.94 20.75
CA GLY A 231 8.86 15.55 20.59
C GLY A 231 8.08 14.83 19.48
N TYR A 232 8.44 13.56 19.24
CA TYR A 232 7.78 12.71 18.23
C TYR A 232 6.34 12.35 18.62
N LEU A 233 5.52 12.01 17.63
CA LEU A 233 4.11 11.64 17.81
C LEU A 233 3.96 10.20 18.30
N ASN A 234 4.83 9.32 17.83
CA ASN A 234 4.86 7.89 18.11
C ASN A 234 6.16 7.52 18.85
N GLU A 235 6.01 7.00 20.06
CA GLU A 235 7.12 6.52 20.87
C GLU A 235 7.02 4.99 21.01
N HIS A 236 7.62 4.26 20.07
CA HIS A 236 7.65 2.78 20.03
C HIS A 236 6.27 2.13 20.06
N GLY A 237 5.33 2.67 19.29
CA GLY A 237 3.95 2.21 19.22
C GLY A 237 3.02 2.85 20.24
N LYS A 238 3.53 3.70 21.13
CA LYS A 238 2.71 4.51 22.04
C LYS A 238 2.51 5.91 21.47
N LEU A 239 1.25 6.24 21.18
CA LEU A 239 0.89 7.56 20.67
C LEU A 239 0.92 8.61 21.77
N ASN A 240 1.50 9.77 21.45
CA ASN A 240 1.39 10.96 22.27
C ASN A 240 0.17 11.77 21.82
N ALA A 241 -0.97 11.56 22.49
CA ALA A 241 -2.24 12.18 22.10
C ALA A 241 -2.19 13.73 22.06
N PRO A 242 -1.59 14.45 23.04
CA PRO A 242 -1.43 15.91 22.96
C PRO A 242 -0.70 16.38 21.71
N ARG A 243 0.38 15.68 21.30
CA ARG A 243 1.15 16.05 20.10
C ARG A 243 0.39 15.72 18.83
N LEU A 244 -0.27 14.56 18.79
CA LEU A 244 -1.11 14.15 17.66
C LEU A 244 -2.29 15.10 17.46
N GLN A 245 -2.87 15.62 18.54
CA GLN A 245 -3.96 16.59 18.47
C GLN A 245 -3.58 17.83 17.65
N LEU A 246 -2.33 18.30 17.75
CA LEU A 246 -1.85 19.45 16.96
C LEU A 246 -1.96 19.22 15.44
N ILE A 247 -1.76 17.98 14.98
CA ILE A 247 -1.94 17.62 13.57
C ILE A 247 -3.42 17.53 13.21
N LEU A 248 -4.25 16.97 14.09
CA LEU A 248 -5.69 16.87 13.87
C LEU A 248 -6.36 18.26 13.83
N ASP A 249 -5.87 19.21 14.62
CA ASP A 249 -6.34 20.60 14.60
C ASP A 249 -6.08 21.26 13.24
N GLU A 250 -4.90 21.03 12.66
CA GLU A 250 -4.55 21.52 11.31
C GLU A 250 -5.37 20.81 10.21
N LEU A 251 -5.65 19.52 10.38
CA LEU A 251 -6.54 18.80 9.45
C LEU A 251 -7.98 19.32 9.51
N THR A 252 -8.43 19.84 10.65
CA THR A 252 -9.75 20.45 10.79
C THR A 252 -9.86 21.75 9.97
N VAL A 253 -8.79 22.55 9.91
CA VAL A 253 -8.73 23.74 9.05
C VAL A 253 -8.88 23.33 7.58
N PHE A 254 -8.17 22.28 7.17
CA PHE A 254 -8.25 21.75 5.81
C PHE A 254 -9.65 21.21 5.47
N GLU A 255 -10.25 20.41 6.36
CA GLU A 255 -11.61 19.88 6.16
C GLU A 255 -12.62 21.01 5.94
N ARG A 256 -12.49 22.10 6.71
CA ARG A 256 -13.32 23.29 6.54
C ARG A 256 -13.14 23.96 5.18
N GLU A 257 -11.90 24.15 4.72
CA GLU A 257 -11.60 24.73 3.41
C GLU A 257 -12.20 23.89 2.27
N GLN A 258 -12.11 22.56 2.36
CA GLN A 258 -12.72 21.65 1.39
C GLN A 258 -14.24 21.77 1.38
N PHE A 259 -14.87 21.77 2.56
CA PHE A 259 -16.31 21.93 2.67
C PHE A 259 -16.81 23.27 2.09
N GLU A 260 -16.10 24.36 2.34
CA GLU A 260 -16.43 25.67 1.79
C GLU A 260 -16.30 25.68 0.25
N HIS A 261 -15.28 25.03 -0.32
CA HIS A 261 -15.13 24.89 -1.77
C HIS A 261 -16.27 24.06 -2.40
N GLU A 262 -16.59 22.89 -1.84
CA GLU A 262 -17.66 22.03 -2.35
C GLU A 262 -19.05 22.69 -2.28
N THR A 263 -19.32 23.43 -1.21
CA THR A 263 -20.60 24.14 -1.05
C THR A 263 -20.75 25.33 -2.01
N VAL A 264 -19.66 26.05 -2.30
CA VAL A 264 -19.66 27.12 -3.31
C VAL A 264 -19.91 26.55 -4.71
N ASP A 265 -19.29 25.42 -5.05
CA ASP A 265 -19.52 24.74 -6.33
C ASP A 265 -20.96 24.23 -6.46
N MET A 266 -21.52 23.65 -5.40
CA MET A 266 -22.94 23.24 -5.36
C MET A 266 -23.92 24.42 -5.44
N GLY A 267 -23.55 25.58 -4.89
CA GLY A 267 -24.32 26.82 -4.97
C GLY A 267 -24.41 27.37 -6.40
N HIS A 268 -23.31 27.32 -7.16
CA HIS A 268 -23.28 27.73 -8.56
C HIS A 268 -23.99 26.74 -9.50
N GLY A 269 -24.08 25.46 -9.12
CA GLY A 269 -24.81 24.43 -9.87
C GLY A 269 -26.35 24.53 -9.80
N ARG A 270 -26.91 25.28 -8.84
CA ARG A 270 -28.37 25.43 -8.66
C ARG A 270 -28.96 26.74 -9.21
N GLY A 271 -28.13 27.65 -9.72
CA GLY A 271 -28.57 28.95 -10.23
C GLY A 271 -28.04 29.24 -11.63
N GLY A 272 -28.51 28.53 -12.66
CA GLY A 272 -27.97 28.78 -14.00
C GLY A 272 -28.57 27.97 -15.14
N GLY A 273 -29.89 27.93 -15.28
CA GLY A 273 -30.47 27.63 -16.59
C GLY A 273 -30.32 28.83 -17.51
N HIS A 274 -29.22 28.94 -18.28
CA HIS A 274 -29.16 29.65 -19.57
C HIS A 274 -27.89 29.32 -20.37
N LYS A 275 -28.08 29.06 -21.66
CA LYS A 275 -27.04 28.74 -22.67
C LYS A 275 -26.08 29.91 -22.91
N SER A 276 -24.77 29.66 -22.93
CA SER A 276 -23.76 30.14 -23.91
C SER A 276 -22.42 29.51 -23.46
N GLY A 277 -21.59 28.85 -24.26
CA GLY A 277 -20.98 29.22 -25.52
C GLY A 277 -19.58 28.60 -25.47
N ARG A 278 -19.20 27.80 -26.48
CA ARG A 278 -17.86 27.23 -26.61
C ARG A 278 -16.81 28.34 -26.52
N ARG A 279 -15.92 28.27 -25.51
CA ARG A 279 -14.56 28.82 -25.59
C ARG A 279 -13.62 27.75 -25.07
N GLY A 280 -12.76 27.28 -25.97
CA GLY A 280 -11.63 26.43 -25.61
C GLY A 280 -10.67 27.22 -24.73
N GLN A 281 -10.15 26.55 -23.70
CA GLN A 281 -8.91 26.94 -23.06
C GLN A 281 -7.86 25.91 -23.48
N GLU A 282 -6.86 26.43 -24.19
CA GLU A 282 -5.60 25.78 -24.48
C GLU A 282 -4.98 25.30 -23.16
N GLN A 283 -4.77 23.99 -23.04
CA GLN A 283 -3.80 23.46 -22.11
C GLN A 283 -2.41 23.81 -22.66
N ALA A 284 -1.71 24.69 -21.96
CA ALA A 284 -0.27 24.86 -22.14
C ALA A 284 0.42 23.55 -21.75
N LEU A 285 0.76 22.73 -22.76
CA LEU A 285 1.80 21.73 -22.67
C LEU A 285 3.09 22.44 -22.25
N PHE A 286 3.52 22.28 -21.00
CA PHE A 286 4.93 22.41 -20.68
C PHE A 286 5.62 21.09 -21.04
N LEU A 287 6.07 21.02 -22.30
CA LEU A 287 7.12 20.11 -22.73
C LEU A 287 8.41 20.49 -21.98
N ALA A 288 8.92 19.59 -21.13
CA ALA A 288 10.29 19.68 -20.66
C ALA A 288 11.25 19.58 -21.86
N PRO A 289 12.27 20.44 -21.98
CA PRO A 289 13.25 20.34 -23.05
C PRO A 289 14.15 19.11 -22.85
N PRO A 290 14.66 18.49 -23.93
CA PRO A 290 15.57 17.36 -23.83
C PRO A 290 16.92 17.80 -23.26
N PHE A 291 17.44 17.03 -22.31
CA PHE A 291 18.81 17.17 -21.83
C PHE A 291 19.82 17.02 -22.99
N PRO A 292 20.85 17.89 -23.09
CA PRO A 292 21.91 17.71 -24.06
C PRO A 292 22.80 16.53 -23.65
N ARG A 293 23.05 15.63 -24.61
CA ARG A 293 24.13 14.64 -24.52
C ARG A 293 25.45 15.39 -24.41
N GLN A 294 26.18 15.19 -23.33
CA GLN A 294 27.60 15.49 -23.31
C GLN A 294 28.38 14.29 -23.85
N SER A 295 29.34 14.64 -24.71
CA SER A 295 30.35 13.82 -25.37
C SER A 295 31.26 13.08 -24.40
#